data_AF-A0A7X1HQ30-F1
#
_entry.id   AF-A0A7X1HQ30-F1
#
_cell.length_a   1.000
_cell.length_b   1.000
_cell.length_c   1.000
_cell.angle_alpha   90.00
_cell.angle_beta   90.00
_cell.angle_gamma   90.00
#
_symmetry.space_group_name_H-M   'P 1'
#
loop_
_entity.id
_entity.type
_entity.pdbx_description
1 polymer ?
#
loop_
_entity_poly.entity_id
_entity_poly.type
_entity_poly.pdbx_seq_one_letter_code
_entity_poly.pdbx_strand_id
1 'polypeptide(L)' 'MKRKISLMNGNGERITFEIGGLFSFFQILKIKKLLQSNEYSLATEEDAKIALELKLYN' A
#
# COMPACT_ATOMS: atom_id res chain seq x y z
N MET A 1 -1.27 9.90 13.32
CA MET A 1 -0.06 10.15 12.52
C MET A 1 -0.34 9.70 11.09
N LYS A 2 0.01 10.52 10.09
CA LYS A 2 -0.16 10.16 8.67
C LYS A 2 1.10 9.43 8.19
N ARG A 3 0.91 8.38 7.39
CA ARG A 3 1.95 7.55 6.78
C ARG A 3 1.71 7.48 5.28
N LYS A 4 2.75 7.18 4.51
CA LYS A 4 2.63 6.99 3.08
C LYS A 4 3.10 5.60 2.71
N ILE A 5 2.39 4.93 1.82
CA ILE A 5 2.78 3.65 1.25
C ILE A 5 2.70 3.73 -0.25
N SER A 6 3.74 3.28 -0.93
CA SER A 6 3.85 3.30 -2.38
C SER A 6 3.81 1.90 -2.95
N LEU A 7 3.03 1.75 -4.02
CA LEU A 7 3.00 0.55 -4.85
C LEU A 7 3.63 0.85 -6.21
N MET A 8 4.22 -0.16 -6.81
CA MET A 8 4.77 -0.12 -8.17
C MET A 8 4.07 -1.17 -9.02
N ASN A 9 3.62 -0.81 -10.22
CA ASN A 9 3.05 -1.77 -11.16
C ASN A 9 4.12 -2.43 -12.05
N GLY A 10 3.72 -3.38 -12.88
CA GLY A 10 4.62 -4.09 -13.81
C GLY A 10 5.31 -3.19 -14.86
N ASN A 11 4.81 -1.97 -15.08
CA ASN A 11 5.40 -0.99 -15.99
C ASN A 11 6.41 -0.05 -15.28
N GLY A 12 6.63 -0.24 -13.98
CA GLY A 12 7.48 0.63 -13.17
C GLY A 12 6.81 1.92 -12.70
N GLU A 13 5.51 2.11 -12.95
CA GLU A 13 4.78 3.28 -12.49
C GLU A 13 4.49 3.17 -11.00
N ARG A 14 4.79 4.25 -10.28
CA ARG A 14 4.61 4.32 -8.83
C ARG A 14 3.33 5.09 -8.49
N ILE A 15 2.53 4.50 -7.61
CA ILE A 15 1.39 5.18 -6.98
C ILE A 15 1.60 5.24 -5.47
N THR A 16 1.26 6.35 -4.83
CA THR A 16 1.44 6.55 -3.38
C THR A 16 0.11 6.84 -2.71
N PHE A 17 -0.13 6.15 -1.60
CA PHE A 17 -1.32 6.29 -0.78
C PHE A 17 -0.96 6.93 0.55
N GLU A 18 -1.77 7.87 1.01
CA GLU A 18 -1.68 8.42 2.36
C GLU A 18 -2.62 7.65 3.29
N ILE A 19 -2.07 7.10 4.37
CA ILE A 19 -2.79 6.38 5.41
C ILE A 19 -2.73 7.21 6.70
N GLY A 20 -3.89 7.65 7.17
CA GLY A 20 -4.05 8.47 8.37
C GLY A 20 -5.22 9.43 8.21
N GLY A 21 -6.18 9.39 9.14
CA GLY A 21 -7.42 10.17 9.09
C GLY A 21 -8.65 9.33 8.72
N LEU A 22 -9.78 9.99 8.43
CA LEU A 22 -11.10 9.36 8.25
C LEU A 22 -11.14 8.24 7.20
N PHE A 23 -10.37 8.35 6.12
CA PHE A 23 -10.43 7.40 5.00
C PHE A 23 -9.36 6.29 5.07
N SER A 24 -8.64 6.18 6.18
CA SER A 24 -7.53 5.22 6.31
C SER A 24 -7.98 3.78 6.04
N PHE A 25 -9.17 3.40 6.53
CA PHE A 25 -9.71 2.06 6.32
C PHE A 25 -9.95 1.75 4.83
N PHE A 26 -10.54 2.68 4.07
CA PHE A 26 -10.77 2.51 2.63
C PHE A 26 -9.46 2.43 1.85
N GLN A 27 -8.45 3.22 2.23
CA GLN A 27 -7.13 3.14 1.61
C GLN A 27 -6.48 1.78 1.86
N ILE A 28 -6.52 1.29 3.09
CA ILE A 28 -6.01 -0.05 3.46
C ILE A 28 -6.68 -1.14 2.62
N LEU A 29 -8.02 -1.11 2.49
CA LEU A 29 -8.75 -2.07 1.66
C LEU A 29 -8.35 -1.99 0.18
N LYS A 30 -8.20 -0.78 -0.35
CA LYS A 30 -7.78 -0.56 -1.75
C LYS A 30 -6.38 -1.13 -2.00
N ILE A 31 -5.42 -0.81 -1.13
CA ILE A 31 -4.04 -1.29 -1.25
C ILE A 31 -4.00 -2.82 -1.16
N LYS A 32 -4.75 -3.40 -0.22
CA LYS A 32 -4.86 -4.87 -0.08
C LYS A 32 -5.35 -5.52 -1.37
N LYS A 33 -6.42 -4.98 -1.97
CA LYS A 33 -6.95 -5.48 -3.25
C LYS A 33 -5.91 -5.40 -4.38
N LEU A 34 -5.15 -4.30 -4.45
CA LEU A 34 -4.11 -4.13 -5.47
C LEU A 34 -2.96 -5.14 -5.30
N LEU A 35 -2.51 -5.37 -4.06
CA LEU A 35 -1.48 -6.38 -3.78
C LEU A 35 -1.97 -7.80 -4.10
N GLN A 36 -3.22 -8.13 -3.78
CA GLN A 36 -3.81 -9.45 -4.07
C GLN A 36 -4.02 -9.71 -5.57
N SER A 37 -4.14 -8.67 -6.39
CA SER A 37 -4.27 -8.81 -7.85
C SER A 37 -2.96 -9.22 -8.54
N ASN A 38 -1.82 -9.19 -7.84
CA ASN A 38 -0.47 -9.36 -8.39
C ASN A 38 -0.08 -8.35 -9.48
N GLU A 39 -0.91 -7.34 -9.75
CA GLU A 39 -0.59 -6.24 -10.68
C GLU A 39 0.36 -5.19 -10.06
N TYR A 40 0.41 -5.16 -8.73
CA TYR A 40 1.18 -4.20 -7.95
C TYR A 40 2.04 -4.90 -6.91
N SER A 41 3.24 -4.37 -6.70
CA SER A 41 4.14 -4.73 -5.61
C SER A 41 4.47 -3.51 -4.75
N LEU A 42 5.07 -3.72 -3.58
CA LEU A 42 5.56 -2.62 -2.75
C LEU A 42 6.77 -1.96 -3.40
N ALA A 43 6.82 -0.63 -3.41
CA ALA A 43 7.84 0.10 -4.15
C ALA A 43 9.21 0.18 -3.42
N THR A 44 9.21 0.09 -2.08
CA THR A 44 10.42 0.22 -1.26
C THR A 44 10.37 -0.70 -0.02
N GLU A 45 11.52 -0.87 0.65
CA GLU A 45 11.59 -1.60 1.93
C GLU A 45 10.75 -0.93 3.03
N GLU A 46 10.67 0.40 3.05
CA GLU A 46 9.85 1.14 3.99
C GLU A 46 8.36 0.84 3.78
N ASP A 47 7.92 0.75 2.52
CA ASP A 47 6.56 0.36 2.17
C ASP A 47 6.24 -1.06 2.68
N ALA A 48 7.22 -1.97 2.69
CA ALA A 48 7.08 -3.31 3.27
C ALA A 48 6.91 -3.30 4.78
N LYS A 49 7.69 -2.48 5.50
CA LYS A 49 7.53 -2.29 6.95
C LYS A 49 6.13 -1.79 7.27
N ILE A 50 5.66 -0.78 6.54
CA ILE A 50 4.33 -0.22 6.70
C ILE A 50 3.25 -1.27 6.37
N ALA A 51 3.42 -2.05 5.31
CA ALA A 51 2.47 -3.10 4.93
C ALA A 51 2.35 -4.22 5.97
N LEU A 52 3.45 -4.61 6.60
CA LEU A 52 3.47 -5.57 7.70
C LEU A 52 2.74 -5.03 8.93
N GLU A 53 3.02 -3.79 9.32
CA GLU A 53 2.33 -3.13 10.44
C GLU A 53 0.81 -3.03 10.21
N LEU A 54 0.40 -2.82 8.96
CA LEU A 54 -1.00 -2.72 8.56
C LEU A 54 -1.65 -4.08 8.25
N LYS A 55 -0.92 -5.20 8.36
CA LYS A 55 -1.40 -6.57 8.09
C LYS A 55 -2.05 -6.73 6.71
N LEU A 56 -1.41 -6.17 5.68
CA LEU A 56 -1.96 -6.17 4.32
C LEU A 56 -1.90 -7.54 3.62
N TYR A 57 -1.09 -8.49 4.11
CA TYR A 57 -0.80 -9.78 3.47
C TYR A 57 -1.61 -10.99 3.97
N ASN A 58 -2.77 -10.77 4.60
CA ASN A 58 -3.70 -11.85 4.98
C ASN A 58 -4.69 -12.22 3.89
#